data_AF-A0A932TT80-F1
#
_entry.id   AF-A0A932TT80-F1
#
_cell.length_a   1.000
_cell.length_b   1.000
_cell.length_c   1.000
_cell.angle_alpha   90.00
_cell.angle_beta   90.00
_cell.angle_gamma   90.00
#
_symmetry.space_group_name_H-M   'P 1'
#
loop_
_entity.id
_entity.type
_entity.pdbx_description
1 polymer ?
#
loop_
_entity_poly.entity_id
_entity_poly.type
_entity_poly.pdbx_seq_one_letter_code
_entity_poly.pdbx_strand_id
1 'polypeptide(L)'
;MASSDLSHQPHRRFNPLTREWLLVSPHRAQRPWRGKVETPPAPRRPPYDPACYLCPGNTRAMPEGATEAPRNPRFTGTFVFDNDFSALLPHTPT
;
A
#
# COMPACT_ATOMS: atom_id res chain seq x y z
N MET A 1 17.03 -30.51 29.98
CA MET A 1 16.58 -30.10 28.63
C MET A 1 17.00 -28.65 28.45
N ALA A 2 17.88 -28.34 27.50
CA ALA A 2 18.28 -26.96 27.25
C ALA A 2 17.07 -26.19 26.71
N SER A 3 16.69 -25.10 27.38
CA SER A 3 15.73 -24.14 26.83
C SER A 3 16.31 -23.60 25.53
N SER A 4 15.60 -23.78 24.41
CA SER A 4 16.03 -23.25 23.12
C SER A 4 15.85 -21.74 23.13
N ASP A 5 16.96 -21.01 23.04
CA ASP A 5 16.93 -19.57 22.85
C ASP A 5 16.57 -19.26 21.39
N LEU A 6 15.27 -19.03 21.18
CA LEU A 6 14.69 -18.69 19.89
C LEU A 6 15.21 -17.36 19.32
N SER A 7 15.86 -16.51 20.13
CA SER A 7 16.47 -15.27 19.64
C SER A 7 17.73 -15.50 18.81
N HIS A 8 18.38 -16.66 18.95
CA HIS A 8 19.61 -17.00 18.21
C HIS A 8 19.46 -18.23 17.30
N GLN A 9 18.40 -19.02 17.44
CA GLN A 9 18.22 -20.27 16.70
C GLN A 9 17.14 -20.16 15.60
N PRO A 10 17.38 -20.71 14.39
CA PRO A 10 16.34 -20.81 13.37
C PRO A 10 15.15 -21.64 13.86
N HIS A 11 13.94 -21.16 13.60
CA HIS A 11 12.71 -21.84 14.01
C HIS A 11 11.56 -21.48 13.07
N ARG A 12 10.42 -22.17 13.22
CA ARG A 12 9.19 -21.83 12.49
C ARG A 12 8.09 -21.38 13.46
N ARG A 13 7.27 -20.42 13.02
CA ARG A 13 6.07 -19.97 13.75
C ARG A 13 4.85 -20.15 12.86
N PHE A 14 3.79 -20.73 13.39
CA PHE A 14 2.55 -20.91 12.65
C PHE A 14 1.71 -19.63 12.70
N ASN A 15 1.22 -19.17 11.55
CA ASN A 15 0.24 -18.12 11.43
C ASN A 15 -1.16 -18.75 11.30
N PRO A 16 -2.03 -18.66 12.31
CA PRO A 16 -3.35 -19.29 12.27
C PRO A 16 -4.33 -18.62 11.29
N LEU A 17 -4.09 -17.35 10.92
CA LEU A 17 -4.96 -16.63 9.96
C LEU A 17 -4.75 -17.14 8.53
N THR A 18 -3.51 -17.38 8.13
CA THR A 18 -3.18 -17.91 6.79
C THR A 18 -3.03 -19.43 6.76
N ARG A 19 -2.92 -20.06 7.95
CA ARG A 19 -2.62 -21.49 8.14
C ARG A 19 -1.27 -21.91 7.55
N GLU A 20 -0.29 -21.02 7.63
CA GLU A 20 1.04 -21.23 7.08
C GLU A 20 2.10 -21.15 8.18
N TRP A 21 3.28 -21.69 7.87
CA TRP A 21 4.44 -21.60 8.76
C TRP A 21 5.46 -20.61 8.21
N LEU A 22 5.89 -19.68 9.06
CA LEU A 22 6.92 -18.70 8.77
C LEU A 22 8.26 -19.20 9.28
N LEU A 23 9.30 -19.15 8.44
CA LEU A 23 10.68 -19.41 8.84
C LEU A 23 11.30 -18.15 9.46
N VAL A 24 11.82 -18.27 10.67
CA VAL A 24 12.58 -17.22 11.36
C VAL A 24 14.05 -17.60 11.34
N SER A 25 14.88 -16.74 10.75
CA SER A 25 16.35 -16.91 10.69
C SER A 25 17.02 -15.68 11.34
N PRO A 26 17.26 -15.68 12.66
CA PRO A 26 17.62 -14.46 13.42
C PRO A 26 18.83 -13.68 12.88
N HIS A 27 19.83 -14.38 12.35
CA HIS A 27 21.06 -13.75 11.85
C HIS A 27 21.03 -13.41 10.36
N ARG A 28 19.91 -13.62 9.65
CA ARG A 28 19.86 -13.53 8.16
C ARG A 28 20.26 -12.15 7.63
N ALA A 29 19.86 -11.08 8.33
CA ALA A 29 20.13 -9.69 7.92
C ALA A 29 21.59 -9.25 8.14
N GLN A 30 22.41 -10.03 8.85
CA GLN A 30 23.84 -9.72 9.05
C GLN A 30 24.70 -9.99 7.81
N ARG A 31 24.12 -10.62 6.79
CA ARG A 31 24.82 -10.88 5.52
C ARG A 31 25.09 -9.54 4.81
N PRO A 32 26.28 -9.33 4.25
CA PRO A 32 26.58 -8.12 3.49
C PRO A 32 25.54 -7.87 2.39
N TRP A 33 24.90 -6.70 2.42
CA TRP A 33 23.96 -6.29 1.40
C TRP A 33 24.68 -5.55 0.27
N ARG A 34 24.67 -6.11 -0.93
CA ARG A 34 25.13 -5.48 -2.19
C ARG A 34 24.03 -5.40 -3.25
N GLY A 35 22.79 -5.61 -2.83
CA GLY A 35 21.63 -5.54 -3.70
C GLY A 35 21.11 -4.10 -3.84
N LYS A 36 19.89 -4.00 -4.37
CA LYS A 36 19.17 -2.74 -4.54
C LYS A 36 18.97 -2.01 -3.20
N VAL A 37 19.14 -0.69 -3.19
CA VAL A 37 18.74 0.18 -2.08
C VAL A 37 17.59 1.04 -2.60
N GLU A 38 16.47 1.04 -1.89
CA GLU A 38 15.31 1.84 -2.28
C GLU A 38 15.55 3.32 -1.99
N THR A 39 15.06 4.19 -2.87
CA THR A 39 15.10 5.64 -2.67
C THR A 39 14.08 6.04 -1.60
N PRO A 40 14.48 6.77 -0.54
CA PRO A 40 13.52 7.25 0.44
C PRO A 40 12.53 8.24 -0.23
N PRO A 41 11.28 8.31 0.25
CA PRO A 41 10.32 9.28 -0.26
C PRO A 41 10.82 10.72 -0.02
N ALA A 42 10.44 11.64 -0.90
CA ALA A 42 10.79 13.04 -0.76
C ALA A 42 10.26 13.61 0.57
N PRO A 43 11.08 14.36 1.34
CA PRO A 43 10.78 14.73 2.72
C PRO A 43 9.67 15.77 2.87
N ARG A 44 9.26 16.46 1.79
CA ARG A 44 8.17 17.44 1.85
C ARG A 44 7.37 17.48 0.57
N ARG A 45 6.07 17.23 0.67
CA ARG A 45 5.08 17.48 -0.38
C ARG A 45 4.34 18.78 -0.08
N PRO A 46 3.86 19.52 -1.10
CA PRO A 46 3.04 20.69 -0.84
C PRO A 46 1.71 20.28 -0.18
N PRO A 47 1.10 21.15 0.64
CA PRO A 47 -0.21 20.87 1.26
C PRO A 47 -1.33 20.78 0.22
N TYR A 48 -1.12 21.36 -0.97
CA TYR A 48 -2.02 21.29 -2.11
C TYR A 48 -1.21 21.34 -3.40
N ASP A 49 -1.60 20.53 -4.36
CA ASP A 49 -1.02 20.49 -5.69
C ASP A 49 -2.17 20.65 -6.71
N PRO A 50 -2.16 21.69 -7.57
CA PRO A 50 -3.22 21.91 -8.55
C PRO A 50 -3.31 20.79 -9.60
N ALA A 51 -2.27 19.97 -9.79
CA ALA A 51 -2.25 18.83 -10.70
C ALA A 51 -2.67 17.50 -10.02
N CYS A 52 -2.90 17.48 -8.70
CA CYS A 52 -3.24 16.26 -7.98
C CYS A 52 -4.72 15.88 -8.15
N TYR A 53 -4.98 14.70 -8.70
CA TYR A 53 -6.33 14.16 -8.88
C TYR A 53 -7.10 13.90 -7.57
N LEU A 54 -6.42 13.86 -6.42
CA LEU A 54 -7.02 13.62 -5.11
C LEU A 54 -7.21 14.90 -4.28
N CYS A 55 -6.69 16.05 -4.74
CA CYS A 55 -6.77 17.29 -3.97
C CYS A 55 -8.18 17.93 -4.05
N PRO A 56 -8.63 18.65 -2.99
CA PRO A 56 -9.94 19.31 -2.97
C PRO A 56 -10.12 20.29 -4.11
N GLY A 57 -11.27 20.25 -4.78
CA GLY A 57 -11.56 21.17 -5.89
C GLY A 57 -10.79 20.89 -7.19
N ASN A 58 -9.94 19.87 -7.26
CA ASN A 58 -9.29 19.48 -8.51
C ASN A 58 -10.16 18.56 -9.35
N THR A 59 -9.93 18.57 -10.64
CA THR A 59 -10.45 17.56 -11.56
C THR A 59 -9.75 16.24 -11.27
N ARG A 60 -10.50 15.13 -11.26
CA ARG A 60 -9.99 13.77 -11.10
C ARG A 60 -9.53 13.21 -12.45
N ALA A 61 -8.99 11.99 -12.44
CA ALA A 61 -8.68 11.28 -13.67
C ALA A 61 -9.97 11.01 -14.48
N MET A 62 -9.88 11.09 -15.80
CA MET A 62 -11.01 10.84 -16.69
C MET A 62 -10.99 9.37 -17.15
N PRO A 63 -12.00 8.55 -16.81
CA PRO A 63 -12.12 7.22 -17.37
C PRO A 63 -12.37 7.26 -18.88
N GLU A 64 -11.96 6.20 -19.58
CA GLU A 64 -12.23 6.05 -21.01
C GLU A 64 -13.74 6.04 -21.29
N GLY A 65 -14.19 6.84 -22.25
CA GLY A 65 -15.62 7.00 -22.59
C GLY A 65 -16.41 7.95 -21.70
N ALA A 66 -15.80 8.54 -20.66
CA ALA A 66 -16.44 9.61 -19.90
C ALA A 66 -16.54 10.90 -20.72
N THR A 67 -17.71 11.53 -20.70
CA THR A 67 -17.96 12.79 -21.42
C THR A 67 -17.40 14.00 -20.70
N GLU A 68 -17.25 13.91 -19.37
CA GLU A 68 -16.71 14.96 -18.52
C GLU A 68 -15.84 14.36 -17.42
N ALA A 69 -14.76 15.07 -17.09
CA ALA A 69 -13.87 14.66 -16.00
C ALA A 69 -14.51 15.03 -14.65
N PRO A 70 -14.71 14.06 -13.74
CA PRO A 70 -15.34 14.34 -12.46
C PRO A 70 -14.45 15.27 -11.62
N ARG A 71 -15.06 16.11 -10.79
CA ARG A 71 -14.35 17.11 -9.99
C ARG A 71 -14.54 16.86 -8.50
N ASN A 72 -13.44 16.89 -7.74
CA ASN A 72 -13.51 16.81 -6.28
C ASN A 72 -14.26 18.02 -5.72
N PRO A 73 -15.11 17.83 -4.70
CA PRO A 73 -15.61 18.94 -3.91
C PRO A 73 -14.46 19.64 -3.17
N ARG A 74 -14.69 20.87 -2.70
CA ARG A 74 -13.74 21.57 -1.81
C ARG A 74 -13.88 21.03 -0.38
N PHE A 75 -13.55 19.76 -0.20
CA PHE A 75 -13.62 19.10 1.09
C PHE A 75 -12.52 19.61 2.04
N THR A 76 -12.82 19.62 3.34
CA THR A 76 -11.88 20.01 4.42
C THR A 76 -11.52 18.83 5.33
N GLY A 77 -12.17 17.68 5.15
CA GLY A 77 -11.94 16.43 5.88
C GLY A 77 -11.80 15.25 4.92
N THR A 78 -12.24 14.05 5.32
CA THR A 78 -12.20 12.88 4.43
C THR A 78 -13.25 13.01 3.32
N PHE A 79 -12.88 12.60 2.10
CA PHE A 79 -13.78 12.47 0.96
C PHE A 79 -13.68 11.05 0.40
N VAL A 80 -14.82 10.43 0.11
CA VAL A 80 -14.93 9.07 -0.44
C VAL A 80 -15.64 9.16 -1.79
N PHE A 81 -15.17 8.38 -2.75
CA PHE A 81 -15.70 8.34 -4.10
C PHE A 81 -15.48 6.97 -4.74
N ASP A 82 -16.28 6.65 -5.76
CA ASP A 82 -16.07 5.45 -6.59
C ASP A 82 -14.82 5.61 -7.46
N ASN A 83 -13.94 4.61 -7.43
CA ASN A 83 -12.68 4.63 -8.16
C ASN A 83 -12.94 4.79 -9.67
N ASP A 84 -12.32 5.81 -10.27
CA ASP A 84 -12.47 6.13 -11.69
C ASP A 84 -12.09 4.95 -12.61
N PHE A 85 -11.20 4.06 -12.15
CA PHE A 85 -10.81 2.80 -12.82
C PHE A 85 -11.06 1.60 -11.91
N SER A 86 -12.32 1.41 -11.53
CA SER A 86 -12.72 0.32 -10.61
C SER A 86 -12.36 -1.07 -11.16
N ALA A 87 -11.69 -1.89 -10.34
CA ALA A 87 -11.32 -3.26 -10.70
C ALA A 87 -12.51 -4.22 -10.78
N LEU A 88 -13.64 -3.85 -10.16
CA LEU A 88 -14.89 -4.59 -10.15
C LEU A 88 -16.02 -3.64 -10.49
N LEU A 89 -16.96 -4.09 -11.31
CA LEU A 89 -18.16 -3.32 -11.61
C LEU A 89 -19.31 -3.79 -10.73
N PRO A 90 -20.19 -2.87 -10.30
CA PRO A 90 -21.47 -3.26 -9.72
C PRO A 90 -22.19 -4.21 -10.68
N HIS A 91 -22.78 -5.28 -10.14
CA HIS A 91 -23.61 -6.22 -10.91
C HIS A 91 -22.87 -7.05 -11.98
N THR A 92 -21.55 -7.21 -11.88
CA THR A 92 -20.87 -8.29 -12.63
C THR A 92 -21.36 -9.64 -12.12
N PRO A 93 -21.91 -10.53 -12.98
CA PRO A 93 -22.30 -11.88 -12.57
C PRO A 93 -21.09 -12.66 -12.05
N THR A 94 -21.26 -13.34 -10.91
CA THR A 94 -20.25 -14.25 -10.32
C THR A 94 -20.32 -15.63 -10.93
#